data_AF-A0A7H8UAY6-F1
#
_entry.id   AF-A0A7H8UAY6-F1
#
_cell.length_a   1.000
_cell.length_b   1.000
_cell.length_c   1.000
_cell.angle_alpha   90.00
_cell.angle_beta   90.00
_cell.angle_gamma   90.00
#
_symmetry.space_group_name_H-M   'P 1'
#
loop_
_entity.id
_entity.type
_entity.pdbx_description
1 polymer ?
#
loop_
_entity_poly.entity_id
_entity_poly.type
_entity_poly.pdbx_seq_one_letter_code
_entity_poly.pdbx_strand_id
1 'polypeptide(L)'
;MSNRRIRRVDLSLHLSPEQSRADLRAMLQLKKWHQALSQAGSNPGDISMEMRRFHRNVYLAGLQLQLLSPPLCSHIAESLGREALTLEALCSELASGELLPAATASAPEAPASSGEFSKQQLRQMRALMSDALQRQSAPDEASRQALEQLHSEVAQLKALLDQQNVLLQQLRMSGRAAEAETAKKGLTETLDVNALNAPTEKMKQIRKKGIF
;
A
#
# COMPACT_ATOMS: atom_id res chain seq x y z
N MET A 1 -17.99 -9.11 -12.28
CA MET A 1 -18.15 -8.94 -10.81
C MET A 1 -18.15 -10.33 -10.18
N SER A 2 -16.98 -10.83 -9.79
CA SER A 2 -16.80 -12.20 -9.30
C SER A 2 -17.47 -12.36 -7.95
N ASN A 3 -18.51 -13.20 -7.87
CA ASN A 3 -19.17 -13.59 -6.62
C ASN A 3 -18.12 -14.18 -5.67
N ARG A 4 -17.61 -13.38 -4.72
CA ARG A 4 -16.73 -13.86 -3.64
C ARG A 4 -17.58 -14.69 -2.69
N ARG A 5 -17.68 -16.00 -2.97
CA ARG A 5 -18.28 -16.97 -2.06
C ARG A 5 -17.47 -16.97 -0.77
N ILE A 6 -18.09 -16.56 0.34
CA ILE A 6 -17.51 -16.70 1.67
C ILE A 6 -17.33 -18.20 1.92
N ARG A 7 -16.09 -18.65 2.11
CA ARG A 7 -15.78 -20.04 2.46
C ARG A 7 -15.76 -20.15 3.97
N ARG A 8 -16.63 -20.99 4.52
CA ARG A 8 -16.67 -21.31 5.95
C ARG A 8 -15.77 -22.52 6.19
N VAL A 9 -14.96 -22.45 7.23
CA VAL A 9 -14.15 -23.55 7.76
C VAL A 9 -14.60 -23.77 9.19
N ASP A 10 -15.00 -24.99 9.53
CA ASP A 10 -15.34 -25.37 10.89
C ASP A 10 -14.13 -26.09 11.51
N LEU A 11 -13.67 -25.58 12.65
CA LEU A 11 -12.53 -26.10 13.40
C LEU A 11 -12.95 -26.26 14.86
N SER A 12 -12.68 -27.43 15.44
CA SER A 12 -12.88 -27.70 16.86
C SER A 12 -11.53 -27.82 17.55
N LEU A 13 -11.33 -27.03 18.61
CA LEU A 13 -10.14 -27.08 19.47
C LEU A 13 -10.52 -27.68 20.82
N HIS A 14 -9.67 -28.55 21.35
CA HIS A 14 -9.79 -29.07 22.71
C HIS A 14 -8.71 -28.42 23.59
N LEU A 15 -9.10 -27.99 24.78
CA LEU A 15 -8.22 -27.43 25.80
C LEU A 15 -8.14 -28.40 26.97
N SER A 16 -6.95 -28.58 27.53
CA SER A 16 -6.65 -29.48 28.65
C SER A 16 -6.25 -28.66 29.88
N PRO A 17 -7.20 -28.06 30.62
CA PRO A 17 -6.89 -27.14 31.73
C PRO A 17 -6.12 -27.79 32.87
N GLU A 18 -6.29 -29.11 33.08
CA GLU A 18 -5.58 -29.86 34.13
C GLU A 18 -4.09 -30.06 33.80
N GLN A 19 -3.73 -30.00 32.51
CA GLN A 19 -2.38 -30.30 32.02
C GLN A 19 -1.63 -29.04 31.60
N SER A 20 -2.35 -27.99 31.20
CA SER A 20 -1.80 -26.74 30.68
C SER A 20 -2.39 -25.54 31.40
N ARG A 21 -1.52 -24.76 32.05
CA ARG A 21 -1.90 -23.49 32.68
C ARG A 21 -2.39 -22.46 31.65
N ALA A 22 -1.80 -22.47 30.45
CA ALA A 22 -2.23 -21.61 29.35
C ALA A 22 -3.68 -21.95 28.94
N ASP A 23 -4.02 -23.23 28.90
CA ASP A 23 -5.36 -23.73 28.56
C ASP A 23 -6.37 -23.35 29.64
N LEU A 24 -6.02 -23.54 30.92
CA LEU A 24 -6.85 -23.12 32.05
C LEU A 24 -7.15 -21.61 31.97
N ARG A 25 -6.12 -20.80 31.76
CA ARG A 25 -6.28 -19.34 31.64
C ARG A 25 -7.13 -18.95 30.44
N ALA A 26 -6.90 -19.57 29.29
CA ALA A 26 -7.71 -19.35 28.08
C ALA A 26 -9.18 -19.68 28.35
N MET A 27 -9.46 -20.81 28.98
CA MET A 27 -10.81 -21.22 29.35
C MET A 27 -11.50 -20.21 30.27
N LEU A 28 -10.81 -19.78 31.34
CA LEU A 28 -11.37 -18.81 32.30
C LEU A 28 -11.64 -17.45 31.62
N GLN A 29 -10.72 -16.99 30.77
CA GLN A 29 -10.88 -15.72 30.07
C GLN A 29 -12.02 -15.78 29.03
N LEU A 30 -12.15 -16.89 28.29
CA LEU A 30 -13.26 -17.11 27.36
C LEU A 30 -14.61 -17.14 28.09
N LYS A 31 -14.68 -17.82 29.25
CA LYS A 31 -15.89 -17.87 30.08
C LYS A 31 -16.28 -16.47 30.58
N LYS A 32 -15.32 -15.72 31.12
CA LYS A 32 -15.53 -14.34 31.58
C LYS A 32 -16.00 -13.43 30.45
N TRP A 33 -15.35 -13.50 29.30
CA TRP A 33 -15.71 -12.72 28.12
C TRP A 33 -17.12 -13.06 27.62
N HIS A 34 -17.47 -14.35 27.54
CA HIS A 34 -18.80 -14.79 27.12
C HIS A 34 -19.90 -14.33 28.10
N GLN A 35 -19.64 -14.40 29.41
CA GLN A 35 -20.56 -13.89 30.42
C GLN A 35 -20.77 -12.38 30.29
N ALA A 36 -19.70 -11.61 30.05
CA ALA A 36 -19.80 -10.17 29.83
C ALA A 36 -20.62 -9.83 28.58
N LEU A 37 -20.44 -10.59 27.49
CA LEU A 37 -21.22 -10.42 26.25
C LEU A 37 -22.71 -10.68 26.46
N SER A 38 -23.03 -11.75 27.20
CA SER A 38 -24.41 -12.12 27.51
C SER A 38 -25.09 -11.13 28.46
N GLN A 39 -24.33 -10.51 29.36
CA GLN A 39 -24.83 -9.50 30.30
C GLN A 39 -25.02 -8.12 29.65
N ALA A 40 -24.35 -7.84 28.53
CA ALA A 40 -24.46 -6.57 27.83
C ALA A 40 -25.83 -6.33 27.16
N GLY A 41 -26.76 -7.29 27.22
CA GLY A 41 -28.14 -7.13 26.73
C GLY A 41 -28.28 -7.14 25.20
N SER A 42 -27.25 -7.57 24.47
CA SER A 42 -27.25 -7.66 23.01
C SER A 42 -28.18 -8.77 22.50
N ASN A 43 -28.77 -8.56 21.33
CA ASN A 43 -29.57 -9.58 20.62
C ASN A 43 -28.71 -10.85 20.40
N PRO A 44 -29.24 -12.07 20.55
CA PRO A 44 -28.51 -13.32 20.27
C PRO A 44 -27.79 -13.35 18.91
N GLY A 45 -28.33 -12.68 17.88
CA GLY A 45 -27.67 -12.57 16.57
C GLY A 45 -26.35 -11.79 16.63
N ASP A 46 -26.31 -10.70 17.39
CA ASP A 46 -25.14 -9.83 17.53
C ASP A 46 -24.05 -10.51 18.36
N ILE A 47 -24.44 -11.18 19.46
CA ILE A 47 -23.53 -12.00 20.28
C ILE A 47 -22.82 -13.05 19.42
N SER A 48 -23.58 -13.73 18.55
CA SER A 48 -23.03 -14.75 17.65
C SER A 48 -22.06 -14.16 16.62
N MET A 49 -22.33 -12.96 16.10
CA MET A 49 -21.44 -12.25 15.18
C MET A 49 -20.15 -11.80 15.87
N GLU A 50 -20.24 -11.26 17.08
CA GLU A 50 -19.07 -10.86 17.86
C GLU A 50 -18.20 -12.04 18.25
N MET A 51 -18.81 -13.16 18.65
CA MET A 51 -18.10 -14.42 18.90
C MET A 51 -17.36 -14.92 17.67
N ARG A 52 -18.02 -14.95 16.50
CA ARG A 52 -17.35 -15.30 15.23
C ARG A 52 -16.18 -14.37 14.91
N ARG A 53 -16.37 -13.05 15.09
CA ARG A 53 -15.33 -12.05 14.82
C ARG A 53 -14.14 -12.22 15.77
N PHE A 54 -14.41 -12.43 17.05
CA PHE A 54 -13.40 -12.68 18.07
C PHE A 54 -12.55 -13.91 17.71
N HIS A 55 -13.17 -15.08 17.51
CA HIS A 55 -12.43 -16.30 17.16
C HIS A 55 -11.67 -16.18 15.85
N ARG A 56 -12.27 -15.55 14.82
CA ARG A 56 -11.59 -15.28 13.56
C ARG A 56 -10.30 -14.48 13.77
N ASN A 57 -10.36 -13.43 14.59
CA ASN A 57 -9.18 -12.58 14.84
C ASN A 57 -8.09 -13.32 15.61
N VAL A 58 -8.46 -14.07 16.65
CA VAL A 58 -7.52 -14.89 17.43
C VAL A 58 -6.84 -15.92 16.55
N TYR A 59 -7.62 -16.65 15.73
CA TYR A 59 -7.07 -17.66 14.83
C TYR A 59 -6.15 -17.05 13.77
N LEU A 60 -6.56 -15.92 13.15
CA LEU A 60 -5.73 -15.25 12.15
C LEU A 60 -4.42 -14.74 12.76
N ALA A 61 -4.46 -14.13 13.94
CA ALA A 61 -3.26 -13.67 14.62
C ALA A 61 -2.32 -14.84 14.96
N GLY A 62 -2.85 -15.91 15.54
CA GLY A 62 -2.08 -17.11 15.85
C GLY A 62 -1.49 -17.78 14.61
N LEU A 63 -2.25 -17.85 13.50
CA LEU A 63 -1.74 -18.40 12.25
C LEU A 63 -0.63 -17.55 11.64
N GLN A 64 -0.78 -16.21 11.62
CA GLN A 64 0.29 -15.34 11.13
C GLN A 64 1.54 -15.46 11.98
N LEU A 65 1.39 -15.56 13.30
CA LEU A 65 2.50 -15.79 14.21
C LEU A 65 3.19 -17.14 13.95
N GLN A 66 2.41 -18.20 13.71
CA GLN A 66 2.90 -19.55 13.40
C GLN A 66 3.72 -19.57 12.10
N LEU A 67 3.31 -18.78 11.10
CA LEU A 67 4.03 -18.63 9.83
C LEU A 67 5.35 -17.86 9.98
N LEU A 68 5.46 -16.97 10.96
CA LEU A 68 6.71 -16.27 11.28
C LEU A 68 7.70 -17.21 11.98
N SER A 69 7.24 -17.90 13.03
CA SER A 69 8.07 -18.82 13.80
C SER A 69 7.19 -19.79 14.60
N PRO A 70 7.17 -21.09 14.29
CA PRO A 70 6.46 -22.09 15.09
C PRO A 70 6.79 -22.07 16.60
N PRO A 71 8.07 -22.00 17.04
CA PRO A 71 8.39 -22.00 18.46
C PRO A 71 7.94 -20.72 19.19
N LEU A 72 7.72 -19.61 18.46
CA LEU A 72 7.22 -18.35 19.02
C LEU A 72 5.80 -18.49 19.54
N CYS A 73 4.93 -19.22 18.83
CA CYS A 73 3.54 -19.44 19.24
C CYS A 73 3.44 -20.18 20.57
N SER A 74 4.16 -21.29 20.72
CA SER A 74 4.15 -22.07 21.96
C SER A 74 4.75 -21.28 23.12
N HIS A 75 5.86 -20.59 22.89
CA HIS A 75 6.51 -19.79 23.93
C HIS A 75 5.62 -18.65 24.41
N ILE A 76 5.01 -17.89 23.50
CA ILE A 76 4.06 -16.82 23.87
C ILE A 76 2.86 -17.39 24.63
N ALA A 77 2.30 -18.52 24.18
CA ALA A 77 1.17 -19.14 24.86
C ALA A 77 1.50 -19.55 26.30
N GLU A 78 2.68 -20.13 26.52
CA GLU A 78 3.15 -20.54 27.85
C GLU A 78 3.52 -19.35 28.74
N SER A 79 4.27 -18.37 28.23
CA SER A 79 4.69 -17.19 28.99
C SER A 79 3.50 -16.30 29.36
N LEU A 80 2.57 -16.04 28.43
CA LEU A 80 1.33 -15.31 28.74
C LEU A 80 0.37 -16.12 29.63
N GLY A 81 0.57 -17.43 29.77
CA GLY A 81 -0.09 -18.23 30.80
C GLY A 81 0.25 -17.76 32.23
N ARG A 82 1.38 -17.09 32.45
CA ARG A 82 1.85 -16.63 33.77
C ARG A 82 1.14 -15.35 34.21
N GLU A 83 0.66 -15.29 35.46
CA GLU A 83 -0.23 -14.22 35.95
C GLU A 83 0.39 -12.81 35.94
N ALA A 84 1.72 -12.69 36.01
CA ALA A 84 2.42 -11.42 36.21
C ALA A 84 3.44 -11.09 35.10
N LEU A 85 3.21 -11.52 33.86
CA LEU A 85 4.11 -11.19 32.75
C LEU A 85 3.79 -9.79 32.20
N THR A 86 4.74 -8.85 32.30
CA THR A 86 4.65 -7.56 31.60
C THR A 86 5.05 -7.72 30.12
N LEU A 87 4.62 -6.80 29.27
CA LEU A 87 5.00 -6.82 27.85
C LEU A 87 6.52 -6.71 27.67
N GLU A 88 7.18 -5.88 28.48
CA GLU A 88 8.63 -5.73 28.48
C GLU A 88 9.33 -7.04 28.86
N ALA A 89 8.83 -7.75 29.88
CA ALA A 89 9.35 -9.06 30.28
C ALA A 89 9.19 -10.08 29.14
N LEU A 90 8.04 -10.13 28.48
CA LEU A 90 7.83 -10.99 27.30
C LEU A 90 8.83 -10.68 26.18
N CYS A 91 9.01 -9.40 25.84
CA CYS A 91 9.97 -9.00 24.80
C CYS A 91 11.39 -9.40 25.18
N SER A 92 11.79 -9.28 26.44
CA SER A 92 13.09 -9.71 26.92
C SER A 92 13.28 -11.24 26.83
N GLU A 93 12.27 -12.03 27.21
CA GLU A 93 12.30 -13.49 27.07
C GLU A 93 12.44 -13.89 25.59
N LEU A 94 11.64 -13.30 24.71
CA LEU A 94 11.68 -13.60 23.28
C LEU A 94 12.99 -13.18 22.61
N ALA A 95 13.60 -12.08 23.05
CA ALA A 95 14.92 -11.66 22.58
C ALA A 95 16.02 -12.60 23.07
N SER A 96 15.95 -13.03 24.34
CA SER A 96 16.90 -13.99 24.91
C SER A 96 16.80 -15.39 24.30
N GLY A 97 15.60 -15.79 23.86
CA GLY A 97 15.36 -17.06 23.18
C GLY A 97 15.62 -17.04 21.68
N GLU A 98 16.19 -15.96 21.12
CA GLU A 98 16.40 -15.76 19.68
C GLU A 98 15.13 -15.89 18.82
N LEU A 99 13.95 -15.74 19.44
CA LEU A 99 12.64 -15.86 18.80
C LEU A 99 12.17 -14.55 18.15
N LEU A 100 12.77 -13.43 18.56
CA LEU A 100 12.71 -12.18 17.81
C LEU A 100 13.91 -12.14 16.87
N PRO A 101 13.76 -11.63 15.63
CA PRO A 101 14.91 -11.30 14.80
C PRO A 101 15.78 -10.40 15.66
N ALA A 102 17.02 -10.84 15.96
CA ALA A 102 17.99 -10.01 16.64
C ALA A 102 18.01 -8.70 15.86
N ALA A 103 17.46 -7.63 16.46
CA ALA A 103 17.60 -6.30 15.91
C ALA A 103 19.10 -6.14 15.74
N THR A 104 19.57 -6.17 14.49
CA THR A 104 20.98 -6.20 14.08
C THR A 104 21.89 -5.63 15.14
N ALA A 105 22.28 -6.48 16.08
CA ALA A 105 23.09 -6.11 17.22
C ALA A 105 24.50 -6.44 16.78
N SER A 106 25.11 -5.47 16.14
CA SER A 106 26.55 -5.31 16.23
C SER A 106 26.92 -5.20 17.72
N ALA A 107 27.30 -6.35 18.30
CA ALA A 107 28.19 -6.53 19.44
C ALA A 107 27.77 -5.96 20.83
N PRO A 108 28.34 -6.51 21.93
CA PRO A 108 27.75 -6.49 23.27
C PRO A 108 28.23 -5.33 24.15
N GLU A 109 27.64 -5.30 25.35
CA GLU A 109 27.98 -4.55 26.57
C GLU A 109 27.35 -3.15 26.74
N ALA A 110 26.38 -3.09 27.66
CA ALA A 110 26.19 -1.94 28.52
C ALA A 110 27.09 -2.14 29.77
N PRO A 111 27.67 -1.10 30.40
CA PRO A 111 26.84 -0.05 31.00
C PRO A 111 27.40 1.38 30.93
N ALA A 112 26.50 2.31 31.23
CA ALA A 112 26.73 3.67 31.70
C ALA A 112 27.07 4.78 30.68
N SER A 113 26.21 5.80 30.75
CA SER A 113 26.46 7.21 30.48
C SER A 113 26.78 7.66 29.05
N SER A 114 25.90 8.53 28.55
CA SER A 114 26.26 9.69 27.75
C SER A 114 26.76 9.43 26.32
N GLY A 115 25.83 9.54 25.37
CA GLY A 115 25.71 10.78 24.59
C GLY A 115 26.95 11.45 23.98
N GLU A 116 28.07 10.78 23.76
CA GLU A 116 29.22 11.36 23.06
C GLU A 116 29.67 10.47 21.91
N PHE A 117 29.13 10.76 20.72
CA PHE A 117 29.79 10.38 19.48
C PHE A 117 31.25 10.83 19.54
N SER A 118 32.20 9.93 19.25
CA SER A 118 33.62 10.29 19.26
C SER A 118 33.83 11.50 18.35
N LYS A 119 34.63 12.49 18.79
CA LYS A 119 34.98 13.67 17.97
C LYS A 119 35.47 13.28 16.58
N GLN A 120 36.09 12.10 16.46
CA GLN A 120 36.52 11.54 15.18
C GLN A 120 35.36 11.05 14.31
N GLN A 121 34.36 10.37 14.89
CA GLN A 121 33.13 9.96 14.20
C GLN A 121 32.31 11.16 13.73
N LEU A 122 32.19 12.21 14.56
CA LEU A 122 31.51 13.44 14.17
C LEU A 122 32.23 14.18 13.02
N ARG A 123 33.57 14.20 13.03
CA ARG A 123 34.34 14.75 11.90
C ARG A 123 34.13 13.94 10.63
N GLN A 124 34.09 12.61 10.74
CA GLN A 124 33.87 11.72 9.59
C GLN A 124 32.46 11.90 9.01
N MET A 125 31.45 11.98 9.86
CA MET A 125 30.06 12.19 9.45
C MET A 125 29.88 13.58 8.81
N ARG A 126 30.51 14.63 9.37
CA ARG A 126 30.53 15.97 8.76
C ARG A 126 31.21 15.96 7.39
N ALA A 127 32.33 15.27 7.24
CA ALA A 127 33.04 15.17 5.97
C ALA A 127 32.20 14.48 4.87
N LEU A 128 31.49 13.40 5.24
CA LEU A 128 30.60 12.69 4.32
C LEU A 128 29.38 13.54 3.93
N MET A 129 28.78 14.25 4.88
CA MET A 129 27.67 15.17 4.59
C MET A 129 28.12 16.34 3.71
N SER A 130 29.30 16.91 3.94
CA SER A 130 29.83 17.96 3.07
C SER A 130 30.12 17.45 1.66
N ASP A 131 30.67 16.24 1.51
CA ASP A 131 30.94 15.66 0.19
C ASP A 131 29.62 15.35 -0.57
N ALA A 132 28.61 14.82 0.11
CA ALA A 132 27.29 14.59 -0.48
C ALA A 132 26.59 15.90 -0.91
N LEU A 133 26.69 16.95 -0.11
CA LEU A 133 26.12 18.27 -0.42
C LEU A 133 26.90 18.96 -1.56
N GLN A 134 28.22 18.77 -1.62
CA GLN A 134 29.06 19.24 -2.73
C GLN A 134 28.68 18.54 -4.05
N ARG A 135 28.41 17.22 -4.00
CA ARG A 135 27.93 16.46 -5.17
C ARG A 135 26.52 16.83 -5.61
N GLN A 136 25.64 17.23 -4.68
CA GLN A 136 24.31 17.73 -5.01
C GLN A 136 24.30 19.17 -5.56
N SER A 137 25.30 19.97 -5.22
CA SER A 137 25.42 21.37 -5.66
C SER A 137 26.20 21.54 -6.96
N ALA A 138 26.82 20.49 -7.48
CA ALA A 138 27.27 20.45 -8.87
C ALA A 138 26.05 20.16 -9.76
N PRO A 139 25.53 21.14 -10.52
CA PRO A 139 24.57 20.81 -11.56
C PRO A 139 25.33 19.96 -12.59
N ASP A 140 24.86 18.75 -12.83
CA ASP A 140 25.34 17.94 -13.95
C ASP A 140 25.27 18.82 -15.21
N GLU A 141 26.42 19.27 -15.74
CA GLU A 141 26.46 20.06 -16.97
C GLU A 141 25.75 19.33 -18.11
N ALA A 142 25.80 17.99 -18.08
CA ALA A 142 25.05 17.11 -18.97
C ALA A 142 23.53 17.33 -18.88
N SER A 143 22.98 17.53 -17.68
CA SER A 143 21.55 17.83 -17.52
C SER A 143 21.18 19.22 -18.03
N ARG A 144 22.07 20.20 -17.86
CA ARG A 144 21.85 21.57 -18.37
C ARG A 144 21.87 21.60 -19.89
N GLN A 145 22.85 20.95 -20.51
CA GLN A 145 22.93 20.82 -21.97
C GLN A 145 21.72 20.07 -22.54
N ALA A 146 21.25 19.01 -21.88
CA ALA A 146 20.05 18.30 -22.30
C ALA A 146 18.78 19.17 -22.22
N LEU A 147 18.66 20.01 -21.18
CA LEU A 147 17.54 20.96 -21.07
C LEU A 147 17.59 22.04 -22.16
N GLU A 148 18.77 22.58 -22.47
CA GLU A 148 18.94 23.56 -23.55
C GLU A 148 18.58 22.97 -24.92
N GLN A 149 18.99 21.72 -25.19
CA GLN A 149 18.60 21.00 -26.40
C GLN A 149 17.08 20.84 -26.48
N LEU A 150 16.44 20.39 -25.40
CA LEU A 150 15.00 20.17 -25.35
C LEU A 150 14.21 21.49 -25.50
N HIS A 151 14.71 22.58 -24.94
CA HIS A 151 14.13 23.92 -25.15
C HIS A 151 14.25 24.37 -26.62
N SER A 152 15.37 24.07 -27.28
CA SER A 152 15.58 24.41 -28.69
C SER A 152 14.65 23.62 -29.61
N GLU A 153 14.42 22.34 -29.33
CA GLU A 153 13.49 21.48 -30.07
C GLU A 153 12.04 21.97 -29.90
N VAL A 154 11.64 22.33 -28.67
CA VAL A 154 10.31 22.89 -28.42
C VAL A 154 10.10 24.21 -29.16
N ALA A 155 11.13 25.05 -29.27
CA ALA A 155 11.05 26.29 -30.04
C ALA A 155 10.88 26.02 -31.54
N GLN A 156 11.60 25.05 -32.10
CA GLN A 156 11.46 24.66 -33.51
C GLN A 156 10.07 24.08 -33.82
N LEU A 157 9.54 23.21 -32.94
CA LEU A 157 8.20 22.65 -33.09
C LEU A 157 7.11 23.72 -33.05
N LYS A 158 7.25 24.72 -32.17
CA LYS A 158 6.33 25.87 -32.14
C LYS A 158 6.35 26.67 -33.44
N ALA A 159 7.53 26.96 -33.98
CA ALA A 159 7.66 27.67 -35.25
C ALA A 159 7.02 26.92 -36.43
N LEU A 160 7.19 25.60 -36.49
CA LEU A 160 6.54 24.76 -37.52
C LEU A 160 5.02 24.72 -37.36
N LEU A 161 4.52 24.67 -36.13
CA LEU A 161 3.08 24.73 -35.86
C LEU A 161 2.50 26.08 -36.29
N ASP A 162 3.17 27.18 -35.99
CA ASP A 162 2.75 28.52 -36.40
C ASP A 162 2.76 28.66 -37.93
N GLN A 163 3.78 28.13 -38.60
CA GLN A 163 3.84 28.10 -40.06
C GLN A 163 2.69 27.27 -40.66
N GLN A 164 2.39 26.09 -40.10
CA GLN A 164 1.25 25.28 -40.54
C GLN A 164 -0.08 26.00 -40.32
N ASN A 165 -0.25 26.70 -39.19
CA ASN A 165 -1.44 27.49 -38.92
C ASN A 165 -1.64 28.62 -39.94
N VAL A 166 -0.56 29.30 -40.33
CA VAL A 166 -0.62 30.33 -41.38
C VAL A 166 -1.02 29.73 -42.73
N LEU A 167 -0.44 28.59 -43.11
CA LEU A 167 -0.82 27.89 -44.34
C LEU A 167 -2.28 27.42 -44.32
N LEU A 168 -2.76 26.91 -43.19
CA LEU A 168 -4.18 26.56 -43.00
C LEU A 168 -5.09 27.79 -43.10
N GLN A 169 -4.68 28.95 -42.58
CA GLN A 169 -5.43 30.19 -42.74
C GLN A 169 -5.45 30.65 -44.20
N GLN A 170 -4.32 30.58 -44.91
CA GLN A 170 -4.26 30.91 -46.34
C GLN A 170 -5.13 29.98 -47.19
N LEU A 171 -5.13 28.67 -46.90
CA LEU A 171 -6.01 27.70 -47.56
C LEU A 171 -7.48 27.96 -47.23
N ARG A 172 -7.82 28.34 -46.00
CA ARG A 172 -9.19 28.76 -45.64
C ARG A 172 -9.60 30.04 -46.37
N MET A 173 -8.71 31.01 -46.52
CA MET A 173 -8.99 32.25 -47.26
C MET A 173 -9.08 32.01 -48.78
N SER A 174 -8.24 31.14 -49.32
CA SER A 174 -8.28 30.67 -50.71
C SER A 174 -9.52 29.81 -51.00
N GLY A 175 -9.96 28.98 -50.05
CA GLY A 175 -11.21 28.23 -50.12
C GLY A 175 -12.43 29.16 -50.07
N ARG A 176 -12.38 30.23 -49.27
CA ARG A 176 -13.42 31.27 -49.24
C ARG A 176 -13.54 32.08 -50.53
N ALA A 177 -12.47 32.19 -51.33
CA ALA A 177 -12.54 32.79 -52.66
C ALA A 177 -13.23 31.87 -53.68
N ALA A 178 -13.18 30.54 -53.48
CA ALA A 178 -13.91 29.56 -54.27
C ALA A 178 -15.37 29.34 -53.79
N GLU A 179 -15.67 29.63 -52.52
CA GLU A 179 -17.02 29.51 -51.93
C GLU A 179 -17.89 30.79 -52.06
N ALA A 180 -17.37 31.86 -52.68
CA ALA A 180 -18.14 33.10 -52.86
C ALA A 180 -19.28 32.99 -53.92
N GLU A 181 -19.39 31.89 -54.67
CA GLU A 181 -20.44 31.69 -55.69
C GLU A 181 -21.56 30.70 -55.32
N THR A 182 -21.59 30.13 -54.12
CA THR A 182 -22.68 29.20 -53.72
C THR A 182 -23.44 29.68 -52.49
N ALA A 183 -24.29 30.69 -52.75
CA ALA A 183 -25.68 30.76 -52.30
C ALA A 183 -26.03 30.33 -50.86
N LYS A 184 -26.25 31.34 -50.01
CA LYS A 184 -27.44 31.53 -49.14
C LYS A 184 -28.39 30.31 -48.97
N LYS A 185 -28.29 29.55 -47.87
CA LYS A 185 -29.42 29.07 -47.04
C LYS A 185 -28.97 28.11 -45.92
N GLY A 186 -29.65 28.17 -44.77
CA GLY A 186 -29.69 27.09 -43.75
C GLY A 186 -28.72 27.31 -42.58
N LEU A 187 -29.14 27.87 -41.45
CA LEU A 187 -29.88 27.20 -40.36
C LEU A 187 -29.08 26.03 -39.74
N THR A 188 -28.43 26.33 -38.61
CA THR A 188 -28.01 25.43 -37.51
C THR A 188 -27.80 23.94 -37.83
N GLU A 189 -26.54 23.50 -37.85
CA GLU A 189 -26.18 22.15 -37.42
C GLU A 189 -24.99 22.20 -36.46
N THR A 190 -25.30 22.04 -35.18
CA THR A 190 -24.36 21.66 -34.12
C THR A 190 -23.74 20.32 -34.50
N LEU A 191 -22.44 20.29 -34.80
CA LEU A 191 -21.74 19.03 -35.01
C LEU A 191 -21.60 18.29 -33.68
N ASP A 192 -22.35 17.19 -33.61
CA ASP A 192 -22.59 16.29 -32.50
C ASP A 192 -21.32 15.50 -32.12
N VAL A 193 -20.92 15.58 -30.85
CA VAL A 193 -19.72 14.93 -30.27
C VAL A 193 -19.86 13.39 -30.29
N ASN A 194 -21.04 12.85 -30.61
CA ASN A 194 -21.29 11.42 -30.73
C ASN A 194 -20.57 10.73 -31.92
N ALA A 195 -20.09 11.45 -32.93
CA ALA A 195 -19.36 10.85 -34.05
C ALA A 195 -17.97 10.28 -33.68
N LEU A 196 -17.40 10.69 -32.54
CA LEU A 196 -16.11 10.20 -32.04
C LEU A 196 -16.18 8.82 -31.35
N ASN A 197 -17.38 8.29 -31.10
CA ASN A 197 -17.58 6.97 -30.47
C ASN A 197 -17.68 5.80 -31.47
N ALA A 198 -17.66 6.07 -32.79
CA ALA A 198 -17.79 5.04 -33.82
C ALA A 198 -16.68 3.95 -33.83
N PRO A 199 -15.41 4.23 -33.45
CA PRO A 199 -14.37 3.18 -33.45
C PRO A 199 -14.47 2.22 -32.25
N THR A 200 -15.07 2.64 -31.13
CA THR A 200 -15.07 1.86 -29.88
C THR A 200 -16.24 0.88 -29.78
N GLU A 201 -17.34 1.14 -30.49
CA GLU A 201 -18.51 0.24 -30.62
C GLU A 201 -18.17 -1.06 -31.38
N LYS A 202 -17.37 -0.98 -32.45
CA LYS A 202 -16.97 -2.14 -33.26
C LYS A 202 -16.13 -3.14 -32.45
N MET A 203 -15.28 -2.67 -31.55
CA MET A 203 -14.51 -3.54 -30.63
C MET A 203 -15.40 -4.27 -29.61
N LYS A 204 -16.50 -3.66 -29.15
CA LYS A 204 -17.45 -4.30 -28.23
C LYS A 204 -18.28 -5.40 -28.91
N GLN A 205 -18.64 -5.23 -30.19
CA GLN A 205 -19.37 -6.26 -30.93
C GLN A 205 -18.52 -7.50 -31.27
N ILE A 206 -17.22 -7.34 -31.50
CA ILE A 206 -16.30 -8.48 -31.74
C ILE A 206 -16.19 -9.36 -30.48
N ARG A 207 -16.15 -8.77 -29.27
CA ARG A 207 -16.15 -9.54 -28.01
C ARG A 207 -17.48 -10.26 -27.72
N LYS A 208 -18.62 -9.77 -28.23
CA LYS A 208 -19.92 -10.43 -28.07
C LYS A 208 -20.14 -11.61 -29.03
N LYS A 209 -19.34 -11.75 -30.08
CA LYS A 209 -19.46 -12.84 -31.07
C LYS A 209 -18.62 -14.09 -30.77
N GLY A 210 -17.96 -14.17 -29.60
CA GLY A 210 -17.42 -15.43 -29.07
C GLY A 210 -16.39 -16.12 -29.96
N ILE A 211 -15.54 -15.37 -30.64
CA ILE A 211 -14.33 -15.89 -31.29
C ILE A 211 -13.16 -15.33 -30.49
N PHE A 212 -12.96 -15.89 -29.31
CA PHE A 212 -11.77 -15.96 -28.44
C PHE A 212 -12.22 -16.39 -27.04
#